data_AF-A0A1I6M568-F1
#
_entry.id   AF-A0A1I6M568-F1
#
_cell.length_a   1.000
_cell.length_b   1.000
_cell.length_c   1.000
_cell.angle_alpha   90.00
_cell.angle_beta   90.00
_cell.angle_gamma   90.00
#
_symmetry.space_group_name_H-M   'P 1'
#
loop_
_entity.id
_entity.type
_entity.pdbx_description
1 polymer ?
#
loop_
_entity_poly.entity_id
_entity_poly.type
_entity_poly.pdbx_seq_one_letter_code
_entity_poly.pdbx_strand_id
1 'polypeptide(L)'
;MVDRIAEARKLVEEASDVTDDATVQEQLHSIDEGFAVLADEPDDAVKGDRLEEVEAKLVGLGDELDDEDRVHHLIENARDHVDAFRREKAQNW
;
A
#
# COMPACT_ATOMS: atom_id res chain seq x y z
N MET A 1 -11.45 -3.04 -15.34
CA MET A 1 -11.41 -2.91 -13.87
C MET A 1 -9.99 -2.49 -13.58
N VAL A 2 -9.79 -1.27 -13.11
CA VAL A 2 -8.45 -0.77 -12.77
C VAL A 2 -7.92 -1.67 -11.66
N ASP A 3 -6.68 -2.14 -11.77
CA ASP A 3 -6.09 -3.07 -10.81
C ASP A 3 -5.69 -2.28 -9.56
N ARG A 4 -6.62 -2.12 -8.62
CA ARG A 4 -6.46 -1.29 -7.42
C ARG A 4 -5.13 -1.49 -6.69
N ILE A 5 -4.60 -2.71 -6.70
CA ILE A 5 -3.31 -3.04 -6.08
C ILE A 5 -2.14 -2.44 -6.88
N ALA A 6 -2.20 -2.46 -8.21
CA ALA A 6 -1.20 -1.79 -9.05
C ALA A 6 -1.21 -0.27 -8.84
N GLU A 7 -2.38 0.34 -8.69
CA GLU A 7 -2.50 1.77 -8.38
C GLU A 7 -1.95 2.12 -6.99
N ALA A 8 -2.26 1.31 -5.96
CA ALA A 8 -1.69 1.50 -4.62
C ALA A 8 -0.16 1.38 -4.62
N ARG A 9 0.38 0.38 -5.33
CA ARG A 9 1.81 0.20 -5.50
C ARG A 9 2.47 1.40 -6.15
N LYS A 10 1.89 1.92 -7.23
CA LYS A 10 2.42 3.10 -7.93
C LYS A 10 2.50 4.34 -7.04
N LEU A 11 1.53 4.52 -6.13
CA LEU A 11 1.55 5.63 -5.17
C LEU A 11 2.68 5.48 -4.14
N VAL A 12 2.97 4.25 -3.72
CA VAL A 12 4.11 3.93 -2.84
C VAL A 12 5.45 4.16 -3.55
N GLU A 13 5.56 3.76 -4.81
CA GLU A 13 6.74 4.07 -5.65
C GLU A 13 6.94 5.58 -5.78
N GLU A 14 5.87 6.33 -6.08
CA GLU A 14 5.94 7.81 -6.15
C GLU A 14 6.29 8.43 -4.80
N ALA A 15 5.77 7.91 -3.69
CA ALA A 15 6.12 8.36 -2.35
C ALA A 15 7.62 8.16 -2.06
N SER A 16 8.19 7.04 -2.54
CA SER A 16 9.61 6.72 -2.39
C SER A 16 10.50 7.67 -3.20
N ASP A 17 10.06 8.02 -4.41
CA ASP A 17 10.78 8.95 -5.29
C ASP A 17 10.82 10.40 -4.76
N VAL A 18 9.83 10.81 -3.96
CA VAL A 18 9.71 12.21 -3.49
C VAL A 18 10.15 12.42 -2.05
N THR A 19 10.32 11.36 -1.26
CA THR A 19 10.83 11.48 0.11
C THR A 19 12.36 11.49 0.13
N ASP A 20 12.93 12.39 0.93
CA ASP A 20 14.37 12.44 1.22
C ASP A 20 14.73 11.73 2.53
N ASP A 21 13.73 11.26 3.30
CA ASP A 21 13.95 10.56 4.57
C ASP A 21 14.26 9.08 4.31
N ALA A 22 15.48 8.66 4.65
CA ALA A 22 15.95 7.30 4.43
C ALA A 22 15.12 6.25 5.20
N THR A 23 14.62 6.58 6.39
CA THR A 23 13.78 5.70 7.20
C THR A 23 12.45 5.48 6.50
N VAL A 24 11.84 6.57 6.00
CA VAL A 24 10.60 6.50 5.23
C VAL A 24 10.81 5.73 3.92
N GLN A 25 11.93 5.92 3.23
CA GLN A 25 12.28 5.15 2.03
C GLN A 25 12.38 3.65 2.29
N GLU A 26 13.02 3.23 3.40
CA GLU A 26 13.10 1.82 3.78
C GLU A 26 11.71 1.21 4.07
N GLN A 27 10.85 1.95 4.77
CA GLN A 27 9.47 1.52 5.04
C GLN A 27 8.66 1.37 3.74
N LEU A 28 8.74 2.36 2.84
CA LEU A 28 8.11 2.34 1.53
C LEU A 28 8.59 1.16 0.67
N HIS A 29 9.88 0.87 0.71
CA HIS A 29 10.44 -0.29 0.02
C HIS A 29 9.85 -1.61 0.53
N SER A 30 9.73 -1.78 1.84
CA SER A 30 9.10 -2.97 2.43
C SER A 30 7.63 -3.11 2.03
N ILE A 31 6.93 -1.99 1.85
CA ILE A 31 5.54 -1.97 1.38
C ILE A 31 5.46 -2.36 -0.10
N ASP A 32 6.36 -1.85 -0.95
CA ASP A 32 6.43 -2.22 -2.37
C ASP A 32 6.69 -3.73 -2.56
N GLU A 33 7.61 -4.31 -1.78
CA GLU A 33 7.82 -5.76 -1.76
C GLU A 33 6.56 -6.52 -1.31
N GLY A 34 5.81 -5.94 -0.39
CA GLY A 34 4.47 -6.35 0.00
C GLY A 34 3.53 -6.54 -1.19
N PHE A 35 3.42 -5.50 -2.00
CA PHE A 35 2.61 -5.49 -3.21
C PHE A 35 3.14 -6.43 -4.31
N ALA A 36 4.46 -6.54 -4.47
CA ALA A 36 5.05 -7.46 -5.43
C ALA A 36 4.68 -8.93 -5.12
N VAL A 37 4.70 -9.32 -3.84
CA VAL A 37 4.26 -10.64 -3.40
C VAL A 37 2.75 -10.84 -3.65
N LEU A 38 1.93 -9.83 -3.36
CA LEU A 38 0.47 -9.90 -3.61
C LEU A 38 0.13 -10.12 -5.09
N ALA A 39 0.92 -9.55 -6.00
CA ALA A 39 0.73 -9.70 -7.43
C ALA A 39 1.09 -11.11 -7.95
N ASP A 40 2.06 -11.78 -7.31
CA ASP A 40 2.54 -13.11 -7.72
C ASP A 40 1.78 -14.26 -7.03
N GLU A 41 1.17 -14.01 -5.86
CA GLU A 41 0.46 -15.03 -5.10
C GLU A 41 -0.80 -15.52 -5.86
N PRO A 42 -1.04 -16.83 -6.02
CA PRO A 42 -2.30 -17.34 -6.56
C PRO A 42 -3.38 -17.64 -5.50
N ASP A 43 -3.00 -17.86 -4.24
CA ASP A 43 -3.93 -18.25 -3.16
C ASP A 43 -4.63 -17.03 -2.53
N ASP A 44 -5.96 -16.98 -2.61
CA ASP A 44 -6.76 -15.87 -2.08
C ASP A 44 -6.70 -15.74 -0.55
N ALA A 45 -6.46 -16.82 0.20
CA ALA A 45 -6.33 -16.76 1.66
C ALA A 45 -4.98 -16.13 2.06
N VAL A 46 -3.89 -16.57 1.42
CA VAL A 46 -2.55 -16.00 1.63
C VAL A 46 -2.51 -14.52 1.19
N LYS A 47 -3.23 -14.17 0.11
CA LYS A 47 -3.44 -12.78 -0.28
C LYS A 47 -4.13 -11.96 0.79
N GLY A 48 -5.12 -12.52 1.49
CA GLY A 48 -5.81 -11.83 2.57
C GLY A 48 -4.86 -11.42 3.68
N ASP A 49 -4.07 -12.37 4.18
CA ASP A 49 -3.09 -12.13 5.24
C ASP A 49 -2.02 -11.11 4.80
N ARG A 50 -1.52 -11.24 3.57
CA ARG A 50 -0.51 -10.33 3.02
C ARG A 50 -1.06 -8.92 2.78
N LEU A 51 -2.32 -8.82 2.36
CA LEU A 51 -3.01 -7.54 2.17
C LEU A 51 -3.19 -6.82 3.51
N GLU A 52 -3.56 -7.55 4.56
CA GLU A 52 -3.66 -7.01 5.92
C GLU A 52 -2.31 -6.51 6.44
N GLU A 53 -1.22 -7.24 6.17
CA GLU A 53 0.13 -6.78 6.53
C GLU A 53 0.52 -5.47 5.82
N VAL A 54 0.25 -5.38 4.51
CA VAL A 54 0.53 -4.18 3.71
C VAL A 54 -0.31 -3.00 4.19
N GLU A 55 -1.59 -3.23 4.47
CA GLU A 55 -2.51 -2.23 5.02
C GLU A 55 -1.99 -1.69 6.37
N ALA A 56 -1.58 -2.58 7.28
CA ALA A 56 -1.03 -2.19 8.58
C ALA A 56 0.25 -1.37 8.47
N LYS A 57 1.14 -1.70 7.51
CA LYS A 57 2.36 -0.91 7.25
C LYS A 57 2.05 0.47 6.69
N LEU A 58 1.11 0.57 5.75
CA LEU A 58 0.64 1.87 5.25
C LEU A 58 0.00 2.71 6.35
N VAL A 59 -0.70 2.07 7.29
CA VAL A 59 -1.25 2.73 8.48
C VAL A 59 -0.16 3.31 9.35
N GLY A 60 0.80 2.48 9.76
CA GLY A 60 1.91 2.92 10.60
C GLY A 60 2.69 4.06 9.97
N LEU A 61 3.04 3.92 8.69
CA LEU A 61 3.79 4.95 7.98
C LEU A 61 2.98 6.26 7.85
N GLY A 62 1.68 6.19 7.55
CA GLY A 62 0.84 7.38 7.46
C GLY A 62 0.73 8.12 8.80
N ASP A 63 0.65 7.39 9.90
CA ASP A 63 0.55 7.95 11.26
C ASP A 63 1.90 8.56 11.75
N GLU A 64 3.03 8.15 11.16
CA GLU A 64 4.37 8.70 11.43
C GLU A 64 4.66 9.99 10.66
N LEU A 65 3.97 10.22 9.53
CA LEU A 65 4.17 11.38 8.64
C LEU A 65 3.31 12.57 9.07
N ASP A 66 3.81 13.78 8.85
CA ASP A 66 3.03 15.00 9.06
C ASP A 66 1.89 15.13 8.03
N ASP A 67 0.70 15.56 8.45
CA ASP A 67 -0.51 15.65 7.61
C ASP A 67 -0.35 16.60 6.38
N GLU A 68 0.63 17.51 6.42
CA GLU A 68 0.92 18.46 5.35
C GLU A 68 1.96 17.91 4.34
N ASP A 69 2.57 16.75 4.62
CA ASP A 69 3.59 16.17 3.75
C ASP A 69 2.99 15.56 2.48
N ARG A 70 3.66 15.79 1.35
CA ARG A 70 3.25 15.17 0.07
C ARG A 70 3.25 13.64 0.17
N VAL A 71 4.20 13.09 0.92
CA VAL A 71 4.31 11.64 1.17
C VAL A 71 3.06 11.15 1.91
N HIS A 72 2.59 11.88 2.93
CA HIS A 72 1.39 11.53 3.68
C HIS A 72 0.19 11.37 2.75
N HIS A 73 -0.07 12.36 1.88
CA HIS A 73 -1.17 12.27 0.91
C HIS A 73 -1.05 11.10 -0.07
N LEU A 74 0.17 10.74 -0.50
CA LEU A 74 0.37 9.58 -1.37
C LEU A 74 0.05 8.27 -0.62
N ILE A 75 0.44 8.18 0.65
CA ILE A 75 0.13 7.03 1.51
C ILE A 75 -1.37 6.91 1.79
N GLU A 76 -2.06 8.01 2.08
CA GLU A 76 -3.52 8.02 2.24
C GLU A 76 -4.23 7.49 0.99
N ASN A 77 -3.85 7.97 -0.19
CA ASN A 77 -4.43 7.48 -1.45
C ASN A 77 -4.12 5.99 -1.67
N ALA A 78 -2.92 5.51 -1.33
CA ALA A 78 -2.58 4.09 -1.43
C ALA A 78 -3.47 3.23 -0.52
N ARG A 79 -3.75 3.70 0.71
CA ARG A 79 -4.66 3.06 1.66
C ARG A 79 -6.09 2.99 1.11
N ASP A 80 -6.58 4.06 0.51
CA ASP A 80 -7.91 4.09 -0.12
C ASP A 80 -8.05 3.05 -1.24
N HIS A 81 -7.00 2.88 -2.04
CA HIS A 81 -6.96 1.86 -3.08
C HIS A 81 -6.98 0.43 -2.51
N VAL A 82 -6.22 0.17 -1.44
CA VAL A 82 -6.19 -1.12 -0.73
C VAL A 82 -7.56 -1.44 -0.11
N ASP A 83 -8.18 -0.48 0.58
CA ASP A 83 -9.50 -0.67 1.17
C ASP A 83 -10.59 -0.86 0.09
N ALA A 84 -10.53 -0.12 -1.02
CA ALA A 84 -11.42 -0.34 -2.15
C ALA A 84 -11.28 -1.77 -2.72
N PHE A 85 -10.05 -2.26 -2.89
CA PHE A 85 -9.80 -3.64 -3.31
C PHE A 85 -10.39 -4.65 -2.34
N ARG A 86 -10.18 -4.45 -1.03
CA ARG A 86 -10.72 -5.31 0.02
C ARG A 86 -12.24 -5.36 -0.03
N ARG A 87 -12.91 -4.22 -0.18
CA ARG A 87 -14.37 -4.13 -0.32
C ARG A 87 -14.89 -4.80 -1.59
N GLU A 88 -14.18 -4.66 -2.71
CA GLU A 88 -14.53 -5.31 -3.98
C GLU A 88 -14.43 -6.85 -3.85
N LYS A 89 -13.37 -7.36 -3.22
CA LYS A 89 -13.19 -8.80 -2.95
C LYS A 89 -14.20 -9.33 -1.94
N ALA A 90 -14.50 -8.57 -0.88
CA ALA A 90 -15.51 -8.90 0.12
C ALA A 90 -16.96 -8.75 -0.38
N GLN A 91 -17.20 -8.39 -1.64
CA GLN A 91 -18.54 -8.47 -2.26
C GLN A 91 -18.67 -9.65 -3.23
N ASN A 92 -17.54 -10.30 -3.58
CA ASN A 92 -17.46 -11.31 -4.63
C ASN A 92 -17.12 -12.72 -4.08
N TRP A 93 -17.36 -12.94 -2.79
CA TRP A 93 -17.19 -14.17 -2.03
C TRP A 93 -18.54 -14.69 -1.52
#